data_AF-A0A4U7BCG2-F1
#
_entry.id   AF-A0A4U7BCG2-F1
#
_cell.length_a   1.000
_cell.length_b   1.000
_cell.length_c   1.000
_cell.angle_alpha   90.00
_cell.angle_beta   90.00
_cell.angle_gamma   90.00
#
_symmetry.space_group_name_H-M   'P 1'
#
loop_
_entity.id
_entity.type
_entity.pdbx_description
1 polymer ?
#
loop_
_entity_poly.entity_id
_entity_poly.type
_entity_poly.pdbx_seq_one_letter_code
_entity_poly.pdbx_strand_id
1 'polypeptide(L)'
;MRLISTIGIEVATSAPGTIDACTAALSSTHAAMTSLVLPLHTPEAITAVVRHAAASNLQIALHALGDATVKLAIDALESHGDPTSTHNRRHRIEHPELTSPEDAKRLGGL
;
A
#
# COMPACT_ATOMS: atom_id res chain seq x y z
N MET A 1 -7.68 -24.96 -14.95
CA MET A 1 -7.01 -23.67 -15.17
C MET A 1 -7.36 -22.77 -13.99
N ARG A 2 -6.42 -22.43 -13.09
CA ARG A 2 -6.69 -21.49 -11.98
C ARG A 2 -6.59 -20.08 -12.55
N LEU A 3 -7.72 -19.36 -12.59
CA LEU A 3 -7.72 -17.94 -12.92
C LEU A 3 -6.93 -17.18 -11.84
N ILE A 4 -6.13 -16.20 -12.25
CA ILE A 4 -5.47 -15.29 -11.32
C ILE A 4 -6.55 -14.47 -10.63
N SER A 5 -6.63 -14.56 -9.30
CA SER A 5 -7.69 -13.92 -8.51
C SER A 5 -7.19 -12.75 -7.64
N THR A 6 -5.90 -12.45 -7.73
CA THR A 6 -5.19 -11.54 -6.84
C THR A 6 -4.12 -10.80 -7.63
N ILE A 7 -3.92 -9.51 -7.36
CA ILE A 7 -2.87 -8.68 -7.94
C ILE A 7 -2.02 -8.04 -6.84
N GLY A 8 -0.70 -8.07 -7.04
CA GLY A 8 0.25 -7.35 -6.20
C GLY A 8 0.57 -6.00 -6.83
N ILE A 9 0.57 -4.94 -6.01
CA ILE A 9 0.89 -3.57 -6.42
C ILE A 9 1.95 -3.05 -5.45
N GLU A 10 3.09 -2.63 -5.99
CA GLU A 10 4.16 -1.99 -5.21
C GLU A 10 3.80 -0.52 -4.98
N VAL A 11 3.80 -0.07 -3.73
CA VAL A 11 3.62 1.35 -3.37
C VAL A 11 4.97 1.99 -3.01
N ALA A 12 5.95 1.17 -2.64
CA ALA A 12 7.28 1.58 -2.20
C ALA A 12 8.31 1.74 -3.35
N THR A 13 9.60 1.88 -2.99
CA THR A 13 10.72 2.20 -3.89
C THR A 13 11.10 1.05 -4.83
N SER A 14 11.99 1.30 -5.80
CA SER A 14 12.38 0.34 -6.86
C SER A 14 13.24 -0.84 -6.38
N ALA A 15 13.59 -0.90 -5.10
CA ALA A 15 14.26 -2.03 -4.44
C ALA A 15 13.35 -2.48 -3.29
N PRO A 16 13.46 -3.71 -2.73
CA PRO A 16 12.73 -4.06 -1.53
C PRO A 16 13.05 -3.01 -0.46
N GLY A 17 12.09 -2.10 -0.24
CA GLY A 17 12.20 -1.09 0.77
C GLY A 17 12.34 -1.82 2.09
N THR A 18 13.30 -1.48 2.93
CA THR A 18 13.25 -1.84 4.35
C THR A 18 13.55 -0.59 5.15
N ILE A 19 12.98 -0.50 6.34
CA ILE A 19 13.30 0.61 7.25
C ILE A 19 14.79 0.55 7.61
N ASP A 20 15.31 -0.63 7.92
CA ASP A 20 16.71 -0.85 8.32
C ASP A 20 17.73 -0.48 7.23
N ALA A 21 17.41 -0.68 5.96
CA ALA A 21 18.27 -0.27 4.85
C ALA A 21 18.08 1.21 4.45
N CYS A 22 17.22 1.95 5.15
CA CYS A 22 16.89 3.35 4.86
C CYS A 22 16.34 3.58 3.43
N THR A 23 15.62 2.59 2.89
CA THR A 23 15.04 2.64 1.52
C THR A 23 13.52 2.76 1.51
N ALA A 24 12.88 2.73 2.68
CA ALA A 24 11.45 2.95 2.83
C ALA A 24 11.09 4.44 2.81
N ALA A 25 9.98 4.79 2.15
CA ALA A 25 9.46 6.15 2.10
C ALA A 25 8.65 6.47 3.37
N LEU A 26 9.14 7.42 4.16
CA LEU A 26 8.61 7.81 5.45
C LEU A 26 7.99 9.22 5.42
N SER A 27 7.11 9.55 6.37
CA SER A 27 6.59 10.92 6.54
C SER A 27 7.62 11.91 7.08
N SER A 28 8.68 11.40 7.71
CA SER A 28 9.79 12.17 8.26
C SER A 28 11.11 11.48 7.99
N THR A 29 12.21 12.25 7.98
CA THR A 29 13.54 11.71 7.67
C THR A 29 13.95 10.66 8.70
N HIS A 30 14.38 9.49 8.23
CA HIS A 30 15.01 8.51 9.10
C HIS A 30 16.23 9.14 9.79
N ALA A 31 16.46 8.81 11.07
CA ALA A 31 17.50 9.45 11.88
C ALA A 31 18.93 9.31 11.30
N ALA A 32 19.16 8.28 10.49
CA ALA A 32 20.43 8.03 9.80
C ALA A 32 20.59 8.78 8.45
N MET A 33 19.56 9.53 8.01
CA MET A 33 19.50 10.16 6.69
C MET A 33 19.30 11.68 6.81
N THR A 34 19.73 12.42 5.79
CA THR A 34 19.56 13.89 5.70
C THR A 34 18.41 14.31 4.79
N SER A 35 17.77 13.37 4.12
CA SER A 35 16.68 13.61 3.17
C SER A 35 15.65 12.48 3.17
N LEU A 36 14.45 12.77 2.68
CA LEU A 36 13.38 11.79 2.54
C LEU A 36 13.63 10.87 1.35
N VAL A 37 13.23 9.61 1.51
CA VAL A 37 13.04 8.69 0.39
C VAL A 37 11.65 8.94 -0.19
N LEU A 38 11.58 9.25 -1.48
CA LEU A 38 10.31 9.48 -2.16
C LEU A 38 9.64 8.16 -2.57
N PRO A 39 8.29 8.09 -2.53
CA PRO A 39 7.56 6.98 -3.14
C PRO A 39 7.91 6.83 -4.63
N LEU A 40 7.98 5.59 -5.14
CA LEU A 40 8.25 5.32 -6.56
C LEU A 40 7.10 5.80 -7.46
N HIS A 41 5.88 5.69 -6.94
CA HIS A 41 4.66 6.00 -7.65
C HIS A 41 3.95 7.19 -7.01
N THR A 42 3.33 8.02 -7.85
CA THR A 42 2.51 9.12 -7.36
C THR A 42 1.20 8.58 -6.76
N PRO A 43 0.55 9.33 -5.86
CA PRO A 43 -0.76 8.96 -5.33
C PRO A 43 -1.78 8.66 -6.44
N GLU A 44 -1.81 9.48 -7.50
CA GLU A 44 -2.75 9.34 -8.62
C GLU A 44 -2.53 8.03 -9.37
N ALA A 45 -1.27 7.60 -9.53
CA ALA A 45 -0.94 6.35 -10.19
C ALA A 45 -1.43 5.15 -9.36
N ILE A 46 -1.19 5.16 -8.05
CA ILE A 46 -1.65 4.10 -7.13
C ILE A 46 -3.18 4.03 -7.13
N THR A 47 -3.85 5.16 -6.96
CA THR A 47 -5.32 5.27 -7.02
C THR A 47 -5.88 4.72 -8.32
N ALA A 48 -5.28 5.06 -9.48
CA ALA A 48 -5.74 4.58 -10.77
C ALA A 48 -5.64 3.06 -10.91
N VAL A 49 -4.53 2.46 -10.44
CA VAL A 49 -4.33 1.01 -10.50
C VAL A 49 -5.25 0.28 -9.52
N VAL A 50 -5.39 0.76 -8.27
CA VAL A 50 -6.30 0.18 -7.27
C VAL A 50 -7.74 0.18 -7.79
N ARG A 51 -8.20 1.30 -8.34
CA ARG A 51 -9.54 1.42 -8.93
C ARG A 51 -9.75 0.43 -10.08
N HIS A 52 -8.76 0.27 -10.96
CA HIS A 52 -8.85 -0.67 -12.08
C HIS A 52 -8.87 -2.13 -11.61
N ALA A 53 -8.06 -2.47 -10.61
CA ALA A 53 -8.02 -3.80 -10.02
C ALA A 53 -9.33 -4.17 -9.32
N ALA A 54 -9.90 -3.25 -8.55
CA ALA A 54 -11.19 -3.43 -7.89
C ALA A 54 -12.32 -3.63 -8.90
N ALA A 55 -12.38 -2.79 -9.96
CA ALA A 55 -13.36 -2.95 -11.05
C ALA A 55 -13.20 -4.27 -11.83
N SER A 56 -12.02 -4.90 -11.74
CA SER A 56 -11.72 -6.20 -12.34
C SER A 56 -11.98 -7.37 -11.39
N ASN A 57 -12.60 -7.13 -10.22
CA ASN A 57 -12.89 -8.15 -9.19
C ASN A 57 -11.62 -8.88 -8.67
N LEU A 58 -10.47 -8.21 -8.71
CA LEU A 58 -9.20 -8.76 -8.24
C LEU A 58 -8.99 -8.43 -6.76
N GLN A 59 -8.54 -9.42 -5.99
CA GLN A 59 -8.06 -9.14 -4.64
C GLN A 59 -6.74 -8.36 -4.71
N ILE A 60 -6.74 -7.15 -4.17
CA ILE A 60 -5.58 -6.27 -4.13
C ILE A 60 -4.68 -6.59 -2.92
N ALA A 61 -3.37 -6.69 -3.18
CA ALA A 61 -2.32 -6.71 -2.17
C ALA A 61 -1.35 -5.55 -2.45
N LEU A 62 -1.25 -4.60 -1.53
CA LEU A 62 -0.39 -3.42 -1.65
C LEU A 62 0.86 -3.60 -0.80
N HIS A 63 2.04 -3.50 -1.39
CA HIS A 63 3.29 -3.53 -0.63
C HIS A 63 3.66 -2.12 -0.19
N ALA A 64 3.66 -1.88 1.12
CA ALA A 64 3.93 -0.58 1.71
C ALA A 64 4.60 -0.74 3.09
N LEU A 65 5.77 -0.12 3.28
CA LEU A 65 6.57 -0.30 4.49
C LEU A 65 6.63 0.90 5.41
N GLY A 66 6.89 2.08 4.83
CA GLY A 66 6.96 3.32 5.58
C GLY A 66 5.57 3.91 5.78
N ASP A 67 5.40 4.69 6.85
CA ASP A 67 4.12 5.27 7.25
C ASP A 67 3.47 6.12 6.16
N ALA A 68 4.25 6.86 5.37
CA ALA A 68 3.74 7.59 4.21
C ALA A 68 3.15 6.66 3.14
N THR A 69 3.82 5.54 2.85
CA THR A 69 3.32 4.55 1.87
C THR A 69 2.14 3.74 2.42
N VAL A 70 2.14 3.42 3.71
CA VAL A 70 1.02 2.72 4.37
C VAL A 70 -0.22 3.60 4.34
N LYS A 71 -0.07 4.88 4.68
CA LYS A 71 -1.16 5.86 4.59
C LYS A 71 -1.73 5.95 3.18
N LEU A 72 -0.88 6.09 2.16
CA LEU A 72 -1.32 6.11 0.76
C LEU A 72 -2.06 4.83 0.36
N ALA A 73 -1.56 3.67 0.79
CA ALA A 73 -2.20 2.39 0.50
C ALA A 73 -3.60 2.30 1.15
N ILE A 74 -3.74 2.74 2.40
CA ILE A 74 -5.04 2.80 3.09
C ILE A 74 -5.99 3.78 2.39
N ASP A 75 -5.52 4.99 2.06
CA ASP A 75 -6.33 6.00 1.38
C ASP A 75 -6.89 5.47 0.05
N ALA A 76 -6.07 4.73 -0.71
CA ALA A 76 -6.48 4.13 -1.97
C ALA A 76 -7.50 3.00 -1.78
N LEU A 77 -7.31 2.13 -0.78
CA LEU A 77 -8.25 1.04 -0.47
C LEU A 77 -9.58 1.55 0.09
N GLU A 78 -9.57 2.54 0.99
CA GLU A 78 -10.81 3.17 1.49
C GLU A 78 -11.63 3.79 0.36
N SER A 79 -10.96 4.42 -0.61
CA SER A 79 -11.63 5.13 -1.70
C SER A 79 -12.16 4.18 -2.78
N HIS A 80 -11.49 3.06 -3.04
CA HIS A 80 -11.72 2.24 -4.24
C HIS A 80 -11.67 0.73 -4.03
N GLY A 81 -11.22 0.24 -2.89
CA GLY A 81 -11.08 -1.18 -2.57
C GLY A 81 -12.36 -1.78 -1.99
N ASP A 82 -13.41 -1.92 -2.82
CA ASP A 82 -14.68 -2.54 -2.40
C ASP A 82 -14.50 -4.07 -2.20
N PRO A 83 -14.57 -4.61 -0.98
CA PRO A 83 -14.37 -6.03 -0.73
C PRO A 83 -15.49 -6.90 -1.33
N THR A 84 -16.67 -6.34 -1.60
CA THR A 84 -17.77 -7.09 -2.23
C THR A 84 -17.44 -7.49 -3.68
N SER A 85 -16.59 -6.71 -4.35
CA SER A 85 -16.10 -7.01 -5.70
C SER A 85 -15.22 -8.26 -5.77
N THR A 86 -14.69 -8.75 -4.64
CA THR A 86 -13.68 -9.84 -4.64
C THR A 86 -14.13 -11.11 -3.94
N HIS A 87 -15.43 -11.43 -4.02
CA HIS A 87 -16.06 -12.53 -3.28
C HIS A 87 -15.88 -12.39 -1.75
N ASN A 88 -15.98 -11.15 -1.25
CA ASN A 88 -15.86 -10.82 0.16
C ASN A 88 -14.49 -11.16 0.77
N ARG A 89 -13.44 -11.24 -0.06
CA ARG A 89 -12.06 -11.38 0.40
C ARG A 89 -11.51 -10.00 0.68
N ARG A 90 -10.96 -9.77 1.86
CA ARG A 90 -10.35 -8.47 2.14
C ARG A 90 -9.12 -8.23 1.26
N HIS A 91 -8.93 -6.97 0.88
CA HIS A 91 -7.64 -6.48 0.43
C HIS A 91 -6.64 -6.48 1.59
N ARG A 92 -5.35 -6.39 1.28
CA ARG A 92 -4.31 -6.38 2.32
C ARG A 92 -3.16 -5.45 1.97
N ILE A 93 -2.52 -4.96 3.02
CA ILE A 93 -1.25 -4.25 2.94
C ILE A 93 -0.17 -5.21 3.46
N GLU A 94 0.87 -5.40 2.66
CA GLU A 94 2.00 -6.28 2.94
C GLU A 94 3.17 -5.45 3.49
N HIS A 95 3.84 -6.01 4.50
CA HIS A 95 5.01 -5.41 5.17
C HIS A 95 4.81 -4.02 5.82
N PRO A 96 3.67 -3.71 6.50
CA PRO A 96 3.49 -2.42 7.16
C PRO A 96 4.37 -2.28 8.42
N GLU A 97 5.69 -2.12 8.25
CA GLU A 97 6.71 -2.05 9.31
C GLU A 97 6.57 -0.81 10.19
N LEU A 98 6.26 0.34 9.57
CA LEU A 98 5.97 1.58 10.29
C LEU A 98 4.55 2.05 9.95
N THR A 99 3.66 1.96 10.93
CA THR A 99 2.26 2.35 10.80
C THR A 99 1.85 3.23 11.97
N SER A 100 1.23 4.37 11.69
CA SER A 100 0.69 5.23 12.76
C SER A 100 -0.46 4.52 13.49
N PRO A 101 -0.72 4.80 14.79
CA PRO A 101 -1.86 4.22 15.49
C PRO A 101 -3.22 4.51 14.82
N GLU A 102 -3.34 5.67 14.19
CA GLU A 102 -4.53 6.07 13.43
C GLU A 102 -4.70 5.19 12.19
N ASP A 103 -3.64 5.03 11.39
CA ASP A 103 -3.65 4.21 10.18
C ASP A 103 -3.84 2.72 10.49
N ALA A 104 -3.26 2.22 11.58
CA ALA A 104 -3.50 0.85 12.05
C ALA A 104 -4.99 0.61 12.37
N LYS A 105 -5.64 1.59 13.01
CA LYS A 105 -7.08 1.53 13.30
C LYS A 105 -7.93 1.57 12.03
N ARG A 106 -7.58 2.44 11.07
CA ARG A 106 -8.25 2.53 9.76
C ARG A 106 -8.16 1.21 9.00
N LEU A 107 -6.95 0.64 8.91
CA LEU A 107 -6.71 -0.65 8.26
C LEU A 107 -7.52 -1.79 8.91
N GLY A 108 -7.67 -1.79 10.24
CA GLY A 108 -8.48 -2.78 10.94
C GLY A 108 -9.98 -2.71 10.63
N GLY A 109 -10.47 -1.58 10.13
CA GLY A 109 -11.86 -1.37 9.72
C GLY A 109 -12.16 -1.72 8.26
N LEU A 110 -11.13 -1.97 7.45
CA LEU A 110 -11.23 -2.44 6.06
C LEU A 110 -11.37 -3.98 5.99
#